data_AF-A0A813ZFI3-F1
#
_entry.id   AF-A0A813ZFI3-F1
#
_cell.length_a   1.000
_cell.length_b   1.000
_cell.length_c   1.000
_cell.angle_alpha   90.00
_cell.angle_beta   90.00
_cell.angle_gamma   90.00
#
_symmetry.space_group_name_H-M   'P 1'
#
loop_
_entity.id
_entity.type
_entity.pdbx_description
1 polymer ?
#
loop_
_entity_poly.entity_id
_entity_poly.type
_entity_poly.pdbx_seq_one_letter_code
_entity_poly.pdbx_strand_id
1 'polypeptide(L)'
;MCMLPREKGPCADYEQKYYFNTLSGQCEEFTYGGCNGNDNNFESLDECESTCHALIESASNSQILPINMKPKALSYDQRKKICKYPVNEGSCNGYLKRFYFNFFTKNCEAFAYTGCEGNENNFITYESCMGTCFDLEKNYTAEAIMKASKSNGMMMYPVDCRISDWSNWTECSSNECGQMGYSYRTRTILSQEKYGGIPCPANLNEKKICFKKCDAKTDKVKLDCSVKRWGPWSECKMGKSCNDGFQERMSLPIKGCPVLKEKRMCYLGPCSP
;
A
#
# COMPACT_ATOMS: atom_id res chain seq x y z
N MET A 1 33.29 15.86 6.04
CA MET A 1 33.51 16.01 4.59
C MET A 1 32.67 15.03 3.76
N CYS A 2 33.07 13.76 3.58
CA CYS A 2 32.45 12.83 2.64
C CYS A 2 30.96 12.47 2.88
N MET A 3 30.44 12.72 4.08
CA MET A 3 29.02 12.46 4.40
C MET A 3 28.09 13.66 4.10
N LEU A 4 28.64 14.79 3.65
CA LEU A 4 27.86 15.99 3.30
C LEU A 4 27.17 15.80 1.94
N PRO A 5 26.01 16.43 1.68
CA PRO A 5 25.39 16.39 0.37
C PRO A 5 26.19 17.20 -0.66
N ARG A 6 26.10 16.85 -1.95
CA ARG A 6 26.60 17.73 -3.02
C ARG A 6 25.90 19.09 -2.96
N GLU A 7 26.65 20.16 -3.18
CA GLU A 7 26.11 21.51 -3.11
C GLU A 7 26.65 22.38 -4.23
N LYS A 8 25.76 22.76 -5.16
CA LYS A 8 26.10 23.63 -6.29
C LYS A 8 26.46 25.05 -5.84
N GLY A 9 25.90 25.51 -4.72
CA GLY A 9 25.98 26.91 -4.31
C GLY A 9 25.12 27.85 -5.18
N PRO A 10 25.07 29.15 -4.85
CA PRO A 10 24.18 30.12 -5.48
C PRO A 10 24.76 30.76 -6.76
N CYS A 11 26.06 30.59 -7.03
CA CYS A 11 26.67 31.14 -8.23
C CYS A 11 26.30 30.33 -9.49
N ALA A 12 26.46 30.96 -10.64
CA ALA A 12 25.98 30.45 -11.92
C ALA A 12 27.11 29.96 -12.85
N ASP A 13 28.30 29.72 -12.30
CA ASP A 13 29.38 29.10 -13.06
C ASP A 13 29.08 27.62 -13.38
N TYR A 14 29.86 27.03 -14.28
CA TYR A 14 29.77 25.64 -14.66
C TYR A 14 31.12 24.96 -14.44
N GLU A 15 31.34 24.53 -13.21
CA GLU A 15 32.51 23.72 -12.86
C GLU A 15 32.08 22.25 -12.69
N GLN A 16 32.67 21.35 -13.48
CA GLN A 16 32.50 19.92 -13.27
C GLN A 16 33.39 19.48 -12.11
N LYS A 17 32.77 18.98 -11.04
CA LYS A 17 33.44 18.53 -9.81
C LYS A 17 32.95 17.14 -9.44
N TYR A 18 33.60 16.53 -8.47
CA TYR A 18 33.23 15.22 -7.92
C TYR A 18 32.77 15.36 -6.47
N TYR A 19 31.84 14.50 -6.04
CA TYR A 19 31.43 14.40 -4.63
C TYR A 19 31.22 12.94 -4.27
N PHE A 20 31.39 12.60 -3.00
CA PHE A 20 31.11 11.26 -2.50
C PHE A 20 29.61 11.09 -2.24
N ASN A 21 28.99 10.16 -2.95
CA ASN A 21 27.59 9.81 -2.79
C ASN A 21 27.47 8.64 -1.79
N THR A 22 26.94 8.94 -0.61
CA THR A 22 26.78 7.94 0.47
C THR A 22 25.72 6.87 0.17
N LEU A 23 24.85 7.08 -0.82
CA LEU A 23 23.84 6.10 -1.23
C LEU A 23 24.41 5.03 -2.16
N SER A 24 25.26 5.42 -3.10
CA SER A 24 25.97 4.49 -4.00
C SER A 24 27.29 4.00 -3.39
N GLY A 25 27.84 4.73 -2.43
CA GLY A 25 29.18 4.50 -1.87
C GLY A 25 30.30 4.88 -2.84
N GLN A 26 30.00 5.71 -3.86
CA GLN A 26 30.90 6.04 -4.96
C GLN A 26 31.09 7.55 -5.09
N CYS A 27 32.20 7.95 -5.69
CA CYS A 27 32.42 9.33 -6.12
C CYS A 27 31.72 9.56 -7.46
N GLU A 28 30.86 10.57 -7.50
CA GLU A 28 30.02 10.90 -8.65
C GLU A 28 30.25 12.36 -9.07
N GLU A 29 30.05 12.64 -10.35
CA GLU A 29 30.18 13.99 -10.90
C GLU A 29 28.98 14.87 -10.55
N PHE A 30 29.21 16.16 -10.35
CA PHE A 30 28.17 17.17 -10.24
C PHE A 30 28.65 18.54 -10.75
N THR A 31 27.71 19.41 -11.10
CA THR A 31 27.99 20.79 -11.48
C THR A 31 28.05 21.68 -10.24
N TYR A 32 29.21 22.24 -9.96
CA TYR A 32 29.43 23.28 -8.97
C TYR A 32 29.32 24.67 -9.59
N GLY A 33 28.67 25.58 -8.88
CA GLY A 33 28.33 26.93 -9.36
C GLY A 33 29.46 27.95 -9.24
N GLY A 34 30.64 27.56 -8.74
CA GLY A 34 31.82 28.43 -8.61
C GLY A 34 31.89 29.24 -7.31
N CYS A 35 30.89 29.16 -6.43
CA CYS A 35 30.98 29.77 -5.10
C CYS A 35 30.11 29.08 -4.04
N ASN A 36 30.48 29.26 -2.76
CA ASN A 36 29.90 28.58 -1.60
C ASN A 36 30.02 27.05 -1.74
N GLY A 37 29.00 26.28 -1.39
CA GLY A 37 29.11 24.83 -1.32
C GLY A 37 29.69 24.35 0.00
N ASN A 38 30.14 23.10 0.00
CA ASN A 38 30.72 22.47 1.17
C ASN A 38 31.89 21.55 0.77
N ASP A 39 32.54 20.98 1.78
CA ASP A 39 33.78 20.23 1.59
C ASP A 39 33.62 18.92 0.78
N ASN A 40 32.41 18.44 0.50
CA ASN A 40 32.19 17.30 -0.41
C ASN A 40 32.20 17.76 -1.87
N ASN A 41 33.33 18.30 -2.30
CA ASN A 41 33.53 18.95 -3.59
C ASN A 41 35.01 18.80 -3.99
N PHE A 42 35.31 17.93 -4.94
CA PHE A 42 36.66 17.54 -5.35
C PHE A 42 36.92 17.86 -6.82
N GLU A 43 38.17 18.15 -7.16
CA GLU A 43 38.56 18.50 -8.53
C GLU A 43 38.55 17.29 -9.46
N SER A 44 38.85 16.10 -8.91
CA SER A 44 38.97 14.87 -9.69
C SER A 44 38.34 13.68 -8.98
N LEU A 45 37.99 12.66 -9.78
CA LEU A 45 37.51 11.38 -9.26
C LEU A 45 38.53 10.77 -8.29
N ASP A 46 39.81 10.74 -8.68
CA ASP A 46 40.90 10.17 -7.88
C ASP A 46 41.06 10.90 -6.53
N GLU A 47 40.93 12.22 -6.49
CA GLU A 47 40.97 12.99 -5.25
C GLU A 47 39.78 12.65 -4.34
N CYS A 48 38.57 12.55 -4.91
CA CYS A 48 37.39 12.14 -4.17
C CYS A 48 37.53 10.71 -3.62
N GLU A 49 37.95 9.75 -4.45
CA GLU A 49 38.10 8.35 -4.07
C GLU A 49 39.19 8.18 -3.02
N SER A 50 40.39 8.72 -3.26
CA SER A 50 41.49 8.65 -2.29
C SER A 50 41.14 9.31 -0.95
N THR A 51 40.32 10.36 -0.95
CA THR A 51 39.94 11.04 0.29
C THR A 51 38.78 10.35 1.02
N CYS A 52 37.79 9.85 0.30
CA CYS A 52 36.56 9.32 0.88
C CYS A 52 36.54 7.79 0.98
N HIS A 53 37.22 7.07 0.10
CA HIS A 53 37.40 5.61 0.22
C HIS A 53 38.53 5.25 1.18
N ALA A 54 39.56 6.08 1.39
CA ALA A 54 40.57 5.82 2.43
C ALA A 54 39.98 5.82 3.85
N LEU A 55 38.87 6.53 4.09
CA LEU A 55 38.09 6.45 5.32
C LEU A 55 37.38 5.08 5.49
N ILE A 56 37.11 4.38 4.39
CA ILE A 56 36.51 3.04 4.36
C ILE A 56 37.60 1.97 4.57
N GLU A 57 38.79 2.15 3.99
CA GLU A 57 39.91 1.23 4.17
C GLU A 57 40.55 1.32 5.57
N SER A 58 40.69 2.52 6.13
CA SER A 58 41.17 2.71 7.50
C SER A 58 40.20 2.18 8.58
N ALA A 59 38.90 2.10 8.26
CA ALA A 59 37.90 1.43 9.11
C ALA A 59 37.95 -0.11 8.99
N SER A 60 38.64 -0.67 7.99
CA SER A 60 38.74 -2.11 7.75
C SER A 60 39.93 -2.80 8.42
N ASN A 61 40.90 -2.04 8.96
CA ASN A 61 42.18 -2.60 9.43
C ASN A 61 42.45 -2.48 10.95
N SER A 62 41.45 -2.11 11.75
CA SER A 62 41.50 -2.22 13.21
C SER A 62 40.67 -3.42 13.64
N GLN A 63 41.33 -4.48 14.09
CA GLN A 63 40.70 -5.68 14.62
C GLN A 63 39.69 -5.31 15.72
N ILE A 64 38.46 -5.83 15.56
CA ILE A 64 37.23 -5.66 16.37
C ILE A 64 36.26 -4.63 15.78
N LEU A 65 35.48 -5.06 14.78
CA LEU A 65 34.00 -5.05 14.72
C LEU A 65 33.58 -5.87 13.47
N PRO A 66 32.57 -6.77 13.55
CA PRO A 66 32.32 -7.77 12.51
C PRO A 66 31.82 -7.13 11.19
N ILE A 67 32.54 -7.45 10.12
CA ILE A 67 32.42 -6.95 8.73
C ILE A 67 31.21 -7.60 8.02
N ASN A 68 30.05 -7.60 8.66
CA ASN A 68 28.77 -8.05 8.08
C ASN A 68 27.64 -7.09 8.45
N MET A 69 27.86 -5.79 8.24
CA MET A 69 26.77 -4.82 8.18
C MET A 69 26.58 -4.38 6.73
N LYS A 70 25.96 -5.25 5.92
CA LYS A 70 24.95 -4.73 4.98
C LYS A 70 24.04 -3.83 5.82
N PRO A 71 23.66 -2.62 5.38
CA PRO A 71 22.73 -1.79 6.15
C PRO A 71 21.56 -2.68 6.51
N LYS A 72 21.39 -2.92 7.82
CA LYS A 72 20.41 -3.88 8.30
C LYS A 72 19.07 -3.33 7.82
N ALA A 73 18.49 -3.98 6.81
CA ALA A 73 17.23 -3.55 6.25
C ALA A 73 16.26 -3.35 7.41
N LEU A 74 15.69 -2.14 7.51
CA LEU A 74 14.79 -1.79 8.60
C LEU A 74 13.72 -2.88 8.70
N SER A 75 13.51 -3.41 9.91
CA SER A 75 12.46 -4.40 10.12
C SER A 75 11.09 -3.79 9.79
N TYR A 76 10.11 -4.65 9.52
CA TYR A 76 8.74 -4.22 9.28
C TYR A 76 8.24 -3.26 10.39
N ASP A 77 8.49 -3.60 11.66
CA ASP A 77 8.07 -2.77 12.80
C ASP A 77 8.79 -1.43 12.87
N GLN A 78 10.08 -1.39 12.50
CA GLN A 78 10.85 -0.15 12.43
C GLN A 78 10.31 0.77 11.32
N ARG A 79 10.12 0.24 10.11
CA ARG A 79 9.53 1.00 9.00
C ARG A 79 8.12 1.48 9.37
N LYS A 80 7.31 0.62 9.99
CA LYS A 80 5.95 0.96 10.43
C LYS A 80 5.92 2.08 11.45
N LYS A 81 6.91 2.13 12.36
CA LYS A 81 7.05 3.19 13.35
C LYS A 81 7.45 4.51 12.67
N ILE A 82 8.46 4.47 11.81
CA ILE A 82 8.96 5.63 11.06
C ILE A 82 7.83 6.30 10.28
N CYS A 83 7.15 5.54 9.42
CA CYS A 83 6.14 6.07 8.49
C CYS A 83 4.82 6.50 9.16
N LYS A 84 4.72 6.37 10.49
CA LYS A 84 3.59 6.85 11.29
C LYS A 84 3.86 8.17 12.00
N TYR A 85 5.11 8.64 12.02
CA TYR A 85 5.38 9.94 12.62
C TYR A 85 4.71 11.06 11.81
N PRO A 86 4.20 12.10 12.50
CA PRO A 86 3.68 13.28 11.81
C PRO A 86 4.81 14.05 11.12
N VAL A 87 4.46 14.93 10.20
CA VAL A 87 5.46 15.85 9.61
C VAL A 87 6.06 16.71 10.72
N ASN A 88 7.37 16.95 10.65
CA ASN A 88 8.07 17.87 11.55
C ASN A 88 9.02 18.74 10.73
N GLU A 89 8.65 20.00 10.58
CA GLU A 89 9.41 21.01 9.82
C GLU A 89 10.68 21.44 10.55
N GLY A 90 10.74 21.30 11.87
CA GLY A 90 11.81 21.83 12.72
C GLY A 90 11.75 23.34 12.90
N SER A 91 12.70 23.88 13.67
CA SER A 91 12.74 25.28 14.09
C SER A 91 13.87 26.11 13.45
N CYS A 92 14.61 25.54 12.51
CA CYS A 92 15.72 26.22 11.83
C CYS A 92 15.26 27.20 10.73
N ASN A 93 16.21 27.87 10.08
CA ASN A 93 15.93 28.88 9.05
C ASN A 93 16.16 28.39 7.61
N GLY A 94 16.31 27.08 7.40
CA GLY A 94 16.49 26.50 6.07
C GLY A 94 15.17 26.28 5.33
N TYR A 95 15.28 25.97 4.03
CA TYR A 95 14.15 25.51 3.22
C TYR A 95 14.61 24.34 2.35
N LEU A 96 14.48 23.13 2.90
CA LEU A 96 14.82 21.89 2.22
C LEU A 96 13.54 21.16 1.84
N LYS A 97 13.31 20.97 0.54
CA LYS A 97 12.21 20.11 0.08
C LYS A 97 12.49 18.67 0.51
N ARG A 98 11.61 18.12 1.33
CA ARG A 98 11.65 16.74 1.81
C ARG A 98 10.30 16.07 1.54
N PHE A 99 10.22 14.77 1.78
CA PHE A 99 9.02 13.97 1.61
C PHE A 99 8.71 13.25 2.92
N TYR A 100 7.44 13.12 3.25
CA TYR A 100 6.97 12.31 4.38
C TYR A 100 5.83 11.40 3.90
N PHE A 101 5.67 10.26 4.54
CA PHE A 101 4.55 9.37 4.28
C PHE A 101 3.31 9.87 5.03
N ASN A 102 2.29 10.24 4.29
CA ASN A 102 0.98 10.59 4.82
C ASN A 102 0.14 9.32 4.98
N PHE A 103 -0.09 8.91 6.23
CA PHE A 103 -0.82 7.69 6.55
C PHE A 103 -2.31 7.74 6.14
N PHE A 104 -2.90 8.93 6.01
CA PHE A 104 -4.31 9.08 5.62
C PHE A 104 -4.50 8.93 4.11
N THR A 105 -3.62 9.54 3.32
CA THR A 105 -3.65 9.46 1.85
C THR A 105 -2.94 8.21 1.33
N LYS A 106 -2.18 7.53 2.19
CA LYS A 106 -1.34 6.35 1.88
C LYS A 106 -0.33 6.67 0.78
N ASN A 107 0.23 7.88 0.80
CA ASN A 107 1.15 8.37 -0.21
C ASN A 107 2.27 9.22 0.39
N CYS A 108 3.37 9.38 -0.34
CA CYS A 108 4.44 10.29 0.04
C CYS A 108 4.16 11.70 -0.48
N GLU A 109 4.22 12.69 0.41
CA GLU A 109 3.90 14.09 0.12
C GLU A 109 5.11 14.97 0.45
N ALA A 110 5.31 16.03 -0.33
CA ALA A 110 6.41 16.95 -0.10
C ALA A 110 6.10 17.92 1.06
N PHE A 111 7.11 18.27 1.85
CA PHE A 111 7.04 19.29 2.89
C PHE A 111 8.34 20.11 2.97
N ALA A 112 8.27 21.28 3.62
CA ALA A 112 9.41 22.15 3.83
C ALA A 112 10.10 21.82 5.16
N TYR A 113 11.30 21.27 5.09
CA TYR A 113 12.11 20.99 6.27
C TYR A 113 13.13 22.11 6.50
N THR A 114 13.19 22.62 7.71
CA THR A 114 14.03 23.76 8.09
C THR A 114 15.51 23.42 8.25
N GLY A 115 15.86 22.13 8.28
CA GLY A 115 17.24 21.66 8.34
C GLY A 115 17.68 21.08 9.69
N CYS A 116 16.88 21.20 10.74
CA CYS A 116 17.16 20.60 12.05
C CYS A 116 15.92 20.00 12.72
N GLU A 117 16.14 19.24 13.80
CA GLU A 117 15.10 18.48 14.51
C GLU A 117 14.46 17.41 13.61
N GLY A 118 13.13 17.43 13.47
CA GLY A 118 12.43 16.46 12.67
C GLY A 118 12.17 15.13 13.36
N ASN A 119 11.84 14.14 12.55
CA ASN A 119 11.75 12.73 12.90
C ASN A 119 12.08 11.91 11.65
N GLU A 120 12.07 10.59 11.77
CA GLU A 120 12.49 9.69 10.71
C GLU A 120 11.52 9.65 9.51
N ASN A 121 10.30 10.19 9.61
CA ASN A 121 9.38 10.38 8.48
C ASN A 121 9.78 11.62 7.65
N ASN A 122 11.06 11.70 7.30
CA ASN A 122 11.68 12.82 6.60
C ASN A 122 12.67 12.27 5.58
N PHE A 123 12.19 12.12 4.36
CA PHE A 123 12.90 11.52 3.25
C PHE A 123 13.37 12.60 2.28
N ILE A 124 14.55 12.42 1.69
CA ILE A 124 15.09 13.39 0.73
C ILE A 124 14.32 13.31 -0.59
N THR A 125 13.86 12.12 -0.96
CA THR A 125 13.22 11.84 -2.25
C THR A 125 11.89 11.14 -2.06
N TYR A 126 10.98 11.32 -3.01
CA TYR A 126 9.70 10.61 -3.03
C TYR A 126 9.94 9.08 -3.06
N GLU A 127 10.97 8.64 -3.80
CA GLU A 127 11.35 7.25 -3.99
C GLU A 127 11.81 6.59 -2.69
N SER A 128 12.65 7.26 -1.90
CA SER A 128 13.12 6.72 -0.61
C SER A 128 11.98 6.64 0.42
N CYS A 129 11.06 7.61 0.38
CA CYS A 129 9.83 7.57 1.16
C CYS A 129 8.95 6.38 0.78
N MET A 130 8.65 6.22 -0.51
CA MET A 130 7.78 5.13 -0.98
C MET A 130 8.44 3.77 -0.75
N GLY A 131 9.72 3.59 -1.06
CA GLY A 131 10.42 2.33 -0.81
C GLY A 131 10.48 1.95 0.68
N THR A 132 10.50 2.93 1.58
CA THR A 132 10.47 2.68 3.02
C THR A 132 9.05 2.37 3.52
N CYS A 133 8.04 3.09 3.04
CA CYS A 133 6.72 3.13 3.67
C CYS A 133 5.59 2.42 2.93
N PHE A 134 5.74 2.12 1.64
CA PHE A 134 4.66 1.61 0.78
C PHE A 134 4.18 0.19 1.14
N ASP A 135 5.07 -0.69 1.59
CA ASP A 135 4.77 -2.10 1.84
C ASP A 135 4.21 -2.42 3.23
N LEU A 136 3.90 -1.39 4.03
CA LEU A 136 3.56 -1.59 5.45
C LEU A 136 2.21 -2.28 5.69
N GLU A 137 1.40 -2.46 4.65
CA GLU A 137 0.09 -3.12 4.75
C GLU A 137 -0.10 -4.28 3.74
N LYS A 138 0.88 -4.60 2.88
CA LYS A 138 0.71 -5.58 1.79
C LYS A 138 1.89 -6.56 1.69
N ASN A 139 1.58 -7.86 1.77
CA ASN A 139 2.52 -8.98 1.60
C ASN A 139 2.94 -9.14 0.12
N TYR A 140 3.71 -8.19 -0.42
CA TYR A 140 4.31 -8.35 -1.75
C TYR A 140 5.38 -9.45 -1.75
N THR A 141 5.46 -10.21 -2.83
CA THR A 141 6.49 -11.26 -2.99
C THR A 141 7.86 -10.63 -3.32
N ALA A 142 8.95 -11.29 -2.92
CA ALA A 142 10.29 -10.86 -3.28
C ALA A 142 10.49 -10.72 -4.81
N GLU A 143 9.78 -11.54 -5.59
CA GLU A 143 9.75 -11.48 -7.06
C GLU A 143 9.12 -10.18 -7.59
N ALA A 144 8.04 -9.71 -6.96
CA ALA A 144 7.40 -8.44 -7.32
C ALA A 144 8.37 -7.26 -7.11
N ILE A 145 9.08 -7.25 -5.98
CA ILE A 145 10.07 -6.23 -5.64
C ILE A 145 11.24 -6.24 -6.64
N MET A 146 11.74 -7.42 -7.02
CA MET A 146 12.81 -7.55 -8.02
C MET A 146 12.38 -7.15 -9.43
N LYS A 147 11.13 -7.42 -9.83
CA LYS A 147 10.61 -7.10 -11.17
C LYS A 147 10.40 -5.60 -11.37
N ALA A 148 10.06 -4.88 -10.31
CA ALA A 148 9.96 -3.43 -10.32
C ALA A 148 11.33 -2.73 -10.43
N SER A 149 12.41 -3.44 -10.10
CA SER A 149 13.77 -2.90 -10.11
C SER A 149 14.51 -3.02 -11.46
N LYS A 150 13.88 -3.51 -12.55
CA LYS A 150 14.61 -3.97 -13.76
C LYS A 150 14.33 -3.25 -15.08
N SER A 151 13.81 -2.01 -15.10
CA SER A 151 13.65 -1.25 -16.36
C SER A 151 14.43 0.06 -16.39
N ASN A 152 15.46 0.11 -17.26
CA ASN A 152 16.14 1.32 -17.75
C ASN A 152 16.62 2.33 -16.69
N GLY A 153 17.16 1.86 -15.55
CA GLY A 153 17.80 2.75 -14.56
C GLY A 153 16.84 3.68 -13.80
N MET A 154 15.52 3.57 -14.02
CA MET A 154 14.49 4.18 -13.18
C MET A 154 13.97 3.14 -12.20
N MET A 155 14.01 3.44 -10.90
CA MET A 155 13.47 2.58 -9.85
C MET A 155 11.93 2.57 -9.98
N MET A 156 11.36 1.44 -10.44
CA MET A 156 9.90 1.28 -10.50
C MET A 156 9.43 0.51 -9.28
N TYR A 157 8.15 0.67 -8.91
CA TYR A 157 7.53 -0.02 -7.79
C TYR A 157 6.38 -0.91 -8.29
N PRO A 158 6.04 -2.00 -7.58
CA PRO A 158 4.86 -2.80 -7.90
C PRO A 158 3.61 -1.91 -7.89
N VAL A 159 2.90 -1.85 -9.01
CA VAL A 159 1.63 -1.11 -9.11
C VAL A 159 0.52 -2.13 -9.10
N ASP A 160 -0.34 -2.10 -8.09
CA ASP A 160 -1.50 -2.97 -8.00
C ASP A 160 -2.55 -2.63 -9.04
N CYS A 161 -3.36 -3.64 -9.36
CA CYS A 161 -4.63 -3.41 -9.99
C CYS A 161 -5.52 -2.46 -9.15
N ARG A 162 -6.16 -1.50 -9.82
CA ARG A 162 -7.26 -0.72 -9.24
C ARG A 162 -8.56 -1.12 -9.89
N ILE A 163 -9.59 -1.32 -9.07
CA ILE A 163 -10.95 -1.61 -9.51
C ILE A 163 -11.90 -0.51 -9.03
N SER A 164 -13.03 -0.36 -9.72
CA SER A 164 -14.08 0.57 -9.31
C SER A 164 -14.79 0.07 -8.05
N ASP A 165 -15.54 0.98 -7.42
CA ASP A 165 -16.60 0.56 -6.52
C ASP A 165 -17.61 -0.33 -7.26
N TRP A 166 -18.33 -1.14 -6.48
CA TRP A 166 -19.43 -1.91 -7.00
C TRP A 166 -20.56 -1.01 -7.50
N SER A 167 -21.17 -1.38 -8.62
CA SER A 167 -22.43 -0.80 -9.05
C SER A 167 -23.51 -1.00 -7.98
N ASN A 168 -24.57 -0.20 -8.08
CA ASN A 168 -25.81 -0.52 -7.41
C ASN A 168 -26.31 -1.90 -7.85
N TRP A 169 -27.01 -2.57 -6.94
CA TRP A 169 -27.69 -3.83 -7.23
C TRP A 169 -28.82 -3.58 -8.25
N THR A 170 -28.92 -4.42 -9.28
CA THR A 170 -30.03 -4.38 -10.22
C THR A 170 -31.35 -4.73 -9.52
N GLU A 171 -32.47 -4.40 -10.17
CA GLU A 171 -33.76 -4.95 -9.77
C GLU A 171 -33.74 -6.48 -9.75
N CYS A 172 -34.68 -7.06 -9.00
CA CYS A 172 -34.82 -8.50 -8.92
C CYS A 172 -35.29 -9.04 -10.27
N SER A 173 -34.60 -10.06 -10.79
CA SER A 173 -34.89 -10.66 -12.09
C SER A 173 -36.24 -11.37 -12.17
N SER A 174 -36.93 -11.57 -11.04
CA SER A 174 -38.27 -12.17 -11.04
C SER A 174 -39.32 -11.12 -11.39
N ASN A 175 -40.23 -11.51 -12.28
CA ASN A 175 -41.32 -10.66 -12.74
C ASN A 175 -42.60 -10.85 -11.90
N GLU A 176 -42.65 -11.88 -11.05
CA GLU A 176 -43.81 -12.17 -10.20
C GLU A 176 -43.58 -11.72 -8.76
N CYS A 177 -44.52 -10.97 -8.21
CA CYS A 177 -44.49 -10.50 -6.83
C CYS A 177 -44.25 -11.65 -5.84
N GLY A 178 -43.29 -11.46 -4.93
CA GLY A 178 -42.93 -12.41 -3.89
C GLY A 178 -42.11 -13.63 -4.38
N GLN A 179 -41.95 -13.81 -5.68
CA GLN A 179 -41.12 -14.90 -6.20
C GLN A 179 -39.63 -14.58 -6.11
N MET A 180 -38.84 -15.64 -5.99
CA MET A 180 -37.38 -15.54 -5.93
C MET A 180 -36.82 -15.19 -7.32
N GLY A 181 -35.78 -14.37 -7.33
CA GLY A 181 -34.96 -14.09 -8.49
C GLY A 181 -33.52 -13.79 -8.07
N TYR A 182 -32.75 -13.26 -9.01
CA TYR A 182 -31.39 -12.81 -8.77
C TYR A 182 -31.26 -11.31 -9.01
N SER A 183 -30.45 -10.68 -8.17
CA SER A 183 -29.99 -9.31 -8.36
C SER A 183 -28.49 -9.37 -8.60
N TYR A 184 -28.03 -8.55 -9.53
CA TYR A 184 -26.65 -8.53 -10.01
C TYR A 184 -26.01 -7.19 -9.67
N ARG A 185 -24.69 -7.19 -9.50
CA ARG A 185 -23.89 -5.98 -9.51
C ARG A 185 -22.55 -6.27 -10.17
N THR A 186 -21.95 -5.22 -10.71
CA THR A 186 -20.70 -5.32 -11.45
C THR A 186 -19.70 -4.28 -10.95
N ARG A 187 -18.42 -4.52 -11.17
CA ARG A 187 -17.35 -3.53 -11.00
C ARG A 187 -16.38 -3.65 -12.16
N THR A 188 -15.57 -2.63 -12.38
CA THR A 188 -14.66 -2.59 -13.53
C THR A 188 -13.21 -2.46 -13.07
N ILE A 189 -12.28 -2.83 -13.94
CA ILE A 189 -10.86 -2.58 -13.72
C ILE A 189 -10.57 -1.15 -14.19
N LEU A 190 -10.13 -0.30 -13.27
CA LEU A 190 -9.72 1.07 -13.54
C LEU A 190 -8.27 1.13 -14.03
N SER A 191 -7.39 0.27 -13.51
CA SER A 191 -6.03 0.12 -13.97
C SER A 191 -5.52 -1.29 -13.71
N GLN A 192 -4.78 -1.86 -14.65
CA GLN A 192 -4.11 -3.16 -14.49
C GLN A 192 -2.87 -3.06 -13.62
N GLU A 193 -2.45 -4.19 -13.06
CA GLU A 193 -1.20 -4.28 -12.33
C GLU A 193 0.03 -4.08 -13.24
N LYS A 194 1.10 -3.53 -12.68
CA LYS A 194 2.42 -3.41 -13.33
C LYS A 194 3.52 -3.84 -12.38
N TYR A 195 4.65 -4.23 -12.95
CA TYR A 195 5.89 -4.48 -12.21
C TYR A 195 5.76 -5.51 -11.08
N GLY A 196 4.85 -6.48 -11.22
CA GLY A 196 4.61 -7.51 -10.21
C GLY A 196 3.64 -7.11 -9.09
N GLY A 197 2.87 -6.02 -9.25
CA GLY A 197 1.78 -5.69 -8.34
C GLY A 197 0.67 -6.74 -8.31
N ILE A 198 -0.24 -6.62 -7.35
CA ILE A 198 -1.31 -7.60 -7.12
C ILE A 198 -2.30 -7.57 -8.30
N PRO A 199 -2.57 -8.73 -8.95
CA PRO A 199 -3.46 -8.78 -10.10
C PRO A 199 -4.92 -8.54 -9.75
N CYS A 200 -5.68 -8.05 -10.72
CA CYS A 200 -7.12 -7.87 -10.55
C CYS A 200 -7.83 -9.21 -10.23
N PRO A 201 -8.87 -9.20 -9.38
CA PRO A 201 -9.69 -10.39 -9.19
C PRO A 201 -10.41 -10.77 -10.49
N ALA A 202 -10.40 -12.07 -10.82
CA ALA A 202 -11.08 -12.58 -12.02
C ALA A 202 -12.61 -12.36 -11.97
N ASN A 203 -13.21 -12.39 -10.77
CA ASN A 203 -14.63 -12.17 -10.58
C ASN A 203 -14.95 -10.68 -10.39
N LEU A 204 -15.50 -10.09 -11.44
CA LEU A 204 -15.97 -8.70 -11.50
C LEU A 204 -17.51 -8.58 -11.40
N ASN A 205 -18.20 -9.71 -11.26
CA ASN A 205 -19.65 -9.79 -11.17
C ASN A 205 -20.04 -10.51 -9.88
N GLU A 206 -21.10 -10.02 -9.24
CA GLU A 206 -21.68 -10.67 -8.06
C GLU A 206 -23.18 -10.84 -8.24
N LYS A 207 -23.69 -11.98 -7.78
CA LYS A 207 -25.12 -12.29 -7.76
C LYS A 207 -25.58 -12.57 -6.33
N LYS A 208 -26.78 -12.11 -6.00
CA LYS A 208 -27.46 -12.48 -4.76
C LYS A 208 -28.90 -12.88 -5.04
N ILE A 209 -29.45 -13.73 -4.17
CA ILE A 209 -30.88 -14.03 -4.18
C ILE A 209 -31.64 -12.78 -3.75
N CYS A 210 -32.74 -12.49 -4.44
CA CYS A 210 -33.69 -11.45 -4.12
C CYS A 210 -35.12 -11.97 -4.28
N PHE A 211 -36.09 -11.18 -3.81
CA PHE A 211 -37.51 -11.44 -4.03
C PHE A 211 -38.14 -10.20 -4.64
N LYS A 212 -38.98 -10.36 -5.67
CA LYS A 212 -39.66 -9.21 -6.30
C LYS A 212 -40.58 -8.58 -5.27
N LYS A 213 -40.39 -7.29 -5.02
CA LYS A 213 -41.29 -6.53 -4.14
C LYS A 213 -42.68 -6.49 -4.78
N CYS A 214 -43.70 -6.72 -3.96
CA CYS A 214 -45.09 -6.60 -4.37
C CYS A 214 -45.55 -5.15 -4.28
N ASP A 215 -46.33 -4.69 -5.25
CA ASP A 215 -47.04 -3.42 -5.16
C ASP A 215 -48.39 -3.68 -4.48
N ALA A 216 -48.59 -3.07 -3.31
CA ALA A 216 -49.78 -3.24 -2.49
C ALA A 216 -51.09 -2.77 -3.19
N LYS A 217 -51.01 -1.99 -4.27
CA LYS A 217 -52.17 -1.49 -5.01
C LYS A 217 -52.64 -2.44 -6.11
N THR A 218 -51.72 -3.16 -6.75
CA THR A 218 -52.02 -4.01 -7.91
C THR A 218 -52.01 -5.50 -7.56
N ASP A 219 -51.19 -5.90 -6.57
CA ASP A 219 -51.05 -7.28 -6.17
C ASP A 219 -52.03 -7.59 -5.02
N LYS A 220 -53.17 -8.23 -5.33
CA LYS A 220 -54.13 -8.69 -4.31
C LYS A 220 -53.48 -9.80 -3.46
N VAL A 221 -52.84 -9.41 -2.35
CA VAL A 221 -52.26 -10.33 -1.38
C VAL A 221 -53.34 -10.74 -0.37
N LYS A 222 -53.87 -11.95 -0.50
CA LYS A 222 -54.65 -12.61 0.55
C LYS A 222 -53.93 -13.88 0.91
N LEU A 223 -53.26 -13.99 2.06
CA LEU A 223 -52.81 -15.30 2.54
C LEU A 223 -52.54 -15.34 4.05
N ASP A 224 -53.06 -16.38 4.69
CA ASP A 224 -52.60 -16.88 5.98
C ASP A 224 -51.27 -17.62 5.76
N CYS A 225 -50.18 -17.09 6.30
CA CYS A 225 -48.80 -17.45 5.96
C CYS A 225 -48.16 -18.41 6.96
N SER A 226 -48.83 -19.54 7.21
CA SER A 226 -48.26 -20.65 7.99
C SER A 226 -47.32 -21.50 7.12
N VAL A 227 -46.03 -21.14 7.08
CA VAL A 227 -45.04 -21.80 6.20
C VAL A 227 -44.52 -23.11 6.80
N LYS A 228 -44.83 -24.26 6.17
CA LYS A 228 -44.41 -25.60 6.64
C LYS A 228 -43.16 -26.17 5.96
N ARG A 229 -42.63 -25.54 4.89
CA ARG A 229 -41.47 -26.05 4.13
C ARG A 229 -40.34 -25.02 4.05
N TRP A 230 -39.13 -25.48 4.36
CA TRP A 230 -37.91 -24.67 4.38
C TRP A 230 -36.92 -25.17 3.33
N GLY A 231 -36.14 -24.25 2.76
CA GLY A 231 -34.97 -24.59 1.95
C GLY A 231 -33.83 -25.20 2.77
N PRO A 232 -32.80 -25.74 2.10
CA PRO A 232 -31.62 -26.25 2.78
C PRO A 232 -30.90 -25.13 3.54
N TRP A 233 -30.18 -25.51 4.60
CA TRP A 233 -29.29 -24.60 5.30
C TRP A 233 -28.11 -24.20 4.42
N SER A 234 -27.68 -22.95 4.50
CA SER A 234 -26.42 -22.51 3.91
C SER A 234 -25.25 -23.30 4.49
N GLU A 235 -24.11 -23.25 3.81
CA GLU A 235 -22.85 -23.62 4.46
C GLU A 235 -22.63 -22.76 5.72
N CYS A 236 -21.87 -23.33 6.67
CA CYS A 236 -21.57 -22.68 7.94
C CYS A 236 -20.64 -21.48 7.69
N LYS A 237 -21.14 -20.26 7.89
CA LYS A 237 -20.36 -19.04 7.71
C LYS A 237 -19.58 -18.74 9.00
N MET A 238 -18.35 -18.27 8.86
CA MET A 238 -17.47 -17.94 9.98
C MET A 238 -17.99 -16.71 10.75
N GLY A 239 -18.06 -16.81 12.08
CA GLY A 239 -18.43 -15.73 12.99
C GLY A 239 -17.28 -14.81 13.35
N LYS A 240 -17.48 -13.96 14.37
CA LYS A 240 -16.45 -13.02 14.84
C LYS A 240 -15.32 -13.71 15.62
N SER A 241 -15.58 -14.89 16.14
CA SER A 241 -14.61 -15.73 16.85
C SER A 241 -14.68 -17.17 16.35
N CYS A 242 -13.64 -17.94 16.66
CA CYS A 242 -13.69 -19.38 16.42
C CYS A 242 -14.83 -19.99 17.27
N ASN A 243 -15.56 -20.96 16.69
CA ASN A 243 -16.82 -21.53 17.19
C ASN A 243 -18.10 -20.67 17.12
N ASP A 244 -18.07 -19.44 16.58
CA ASP A 244 -19.28 -18.58 16.43
C ASP A 244 -19.92 -18.68 15.03
N GLY A 245 -19.87 -19.87 14.42
CA GLY A 245 -20.39 -20.09 13.08
C GLY A 245 -21.91 -19.99 13.02
N PHE A 246 -22.46 -19.54 11.88
CA PHE A 246 -23.91 -19.57 11.66
C PHE A 246 -24.32 -20.07 10.27
N GLN A 247 -25.45 -20.76 10.23
CA GLN A 247 -26.16 -21.11 9.01
C GLN A 247 -27.45 -20.31 8.92
N GLU A 248 -27.83 -19.96 7.69
CA GLU A 248 -29.10 -19.31 7.39
C GLU A 248 -29.88 -20.18 6.41
N ARG A 249 -31.21 -20.21 6.56
CA ARG A 249 -32.11 -20.76 5.54
C ARG A 249 -33.30 -19.85 5.37
N MET A 250 -33.99 -20.04 4.26
CA MET A 250 -35.20 -19.28 3.93
C MET A 250 -36.36 -20.25 3.74
N SER A 251 -37.56 -19.80 4.09
CA SER A 251 -38.77 -20.56 3.83
C SER A 251 -39.00 -20.64 2.32
N LEU A 252 -39.61 -21.73 1.84
CA LEU A 252 -39.97 -21.78 0.42
C LEU A 252 -41.03 -20.71 0.12
N PRO A 253 -40.96 -20.03 -1.04
CA PRO A 253 -41.91 -18.98 -1.38
C PRO A 253 -43.31 -19.57 -1.56
N ILE A 254 -44.27 -19.02 -0.83
CA ILE A 254 -45.70 -19.26 -1.03
C ILE A 254 -46.29 -17.99 -1.64
N LYS A 255 -47.09 -18.13 -2.70
CA LYS A 255 -47.70 -17.00 -3.43
C LYS A 255 -48.44 -16.08 -2.45
N GLY A 256 -48.00 -14.81 -2.38
CA GLY A 256 -48.58 -13.81 -1.47
C GLY A 256 -48.04 -13.82 -0.03
N CYS A 257 -47.03 -14.64 0.30
CA CYS A 257 -46.40 -14.63 1.63
C CYS A 257 -44.98 -14.06 1.60
N PRO A 258 -44.57 -13.33 2.66
CA PRO A 258 -43.17 -12.97 2.84
C PRO A 258 -42.34 -14.23 3.07
N VAL A 259 -41.16 -14.26 2.47
CA VAL A 259 -40.17 -15.31 2.75
C VAL A 259 -39.60 -15.09 4.14
N LEU A 260 -39.77 -16.08 5.00
CA LEU A 260 -39.22 -16.07 6.35
C LEU A 260 -37.75 -16.48 6.30
N LYS A 261 -36.95 -15.90 7.20
CA LYS A 261 -35.54 -16.26 7.39
C LYS A 261 -35.36 -16.89 8.75
N GLU A 262 -34.54 -17.92 8.79
CA GLU A 262 -34.15 -18.58 10.03
C GLU A 262 -32.63 -18.67 10.08
N LYS A 263 -32.07 -18.42 11.27
CA LYS A 263 -30.64 -18.47 11.53
C LYS A 263 -30.39 -19.42 12.69
N ARG A 264 -29.38 -20.30 12.56
CA ARG A 264 -28.93 -21.17 13.63
C ARG A 264 -27.41 -21.15 13.76
N MET A 265 -26.93 -21.51 14.94
CA MET A 265 -25.50 -21.74 15.18
C MET A 265 -25.04 -23.03 14.50
N CYS A 266 -23.77 -23.07 14.10
CA CYS A 266 -23.10 -24.25 13.56
C CYS A 266 -21.65 -24.31 14.03
N TYR A 267 -21.09 -25.52 14.06
CA TYR A 267 -19.74 -25.79 14.54
C TYR A 267 -18.78 -25.93 13.36
N LEU A 268 -17.67 -25.19 13.38
CA LEU A 268 -16.66 -25.15 12.30
C LEU A 268 -15.41 -26.00 12.58
N GLY A 269 -15.40 -26.79 13.65
CA GLY A 269 -14.22 -27.54 14.09
C GLY A 269 -13.39 -26.80 15.14
N PRO A 270 -12.41 -27.47 15.75
CA PRO A 270 -11.56 -26.89 16.79
C PRO A 270 -10.73 -25.73 16.22
N CYS A 271 -10.61 -24.65 16.99
CA CYS A 271 -9.74 -23.53 16.66
C CYS A 271 -8.29 -24.05 16.57
N SER A 272 -7.58 -23.76 15.48
CA SER A 272 -6.13 -23.99 15.44
C SER A 272 -5.46 -23.17 16.56
N PRO A 273 -4.60 -23.77 17.38
CA PRO A 273 -3.94 -23.10 18.49
C PRO A 273 -2.97 -22.00 18.05
#